data_AF-A0A2N5BQS6-F1
#
_entry.id   AF-A0A2N5BQS6-F1
#
_cell.length_a   1.000
_cell.length_b   1.000
_cell.length_c   1.000
_cell.angle_alpha   90.00
_cell.angle_beta   90.00
_cell.angle_gamma   90.00
#
_symmetry.space_group_name_H-M   'P 1'
#
loop_
_entity.id
_entity.type
_entity.pdbx_description
1 polymer ?
#
loop_
_entity_poly.entity_id
_entity_poly.type
_entity_poly.pdbx_seq_one_letter_code
_entity_poly.pdbx_strand_id
1 'polypeptide(L)'
;MVLNPASEPIQLDVGCPGLGFGGPSWPVLDGNHRLAAAIYREDEFISAQVSGDLDHAFELFQVDCEEPGFKTLSDDSISECTI
;
A
#
# COMPACT_ATOMS: atom_id res chain seq x y z
N MET A 1 -19.21 -17.79 -3.13
CA MET A 1 -18.61 -16.60 -2.50
C MET A 1 -17.77 -17.06 -1.32
N VAL A 2 -16.47 -16.79 -1.32
CA VAL A 2 -15.57 -17.14 -0.20
C VAL A 2 -15.50 -15.92 0.72
N LEU A 3 -15.78 -16.09 2.01
CA LEU A 3 -15.62 -15.03 3.00
C LEU A 3 -14.12 -14.88 3.27
N ASN A 4 -13.55 -13.71 3.02
CA ASN A 4 -12.15 -13.41 3.31
C ASN A 4 -12.08 -12.53 4.58
N PRO A 5 -11.85 -13.10 5.78
CA PRO A 5 -11.77 -12.36 7.03
C PRO A 5 -10.40 -11.72 7.26
N ALA A 6 -9.44 -11.92 6.35
CA ALA A 6 -8.09 -11.40 6.45
C ALA A 6 -8.11 -9.85 6.41
N SER A 7 -7.54 -9.23 7.43
CA SER A 7 -7.49 -7.77 7.62
C SER A 7 -6.13 -7.17 7.28
N GLU A 8 -5.19 -7.98 6.81
CA GLU A 8 -3.85 -7.56 6.44
C GLU A 8 -3.91 -6.63 5.21
N PRO A 9 -3.08 -5.56 5.18
CA PRO A 9 -3.03 -4.68 4.03
C PRO A 9 -2.64 -5.44 2.75
N ILE A 10 -3.06 -4.89 1.60
CA ILE A 10 -2.52 -5.34 0.31
C ILE A 10 -1.10 -4.80 0.15
N GLN A 11 -0.26 -5.46 -0.63
CA GLN A 11 1.08 -4.95 -0.94
C GLN A 11 1.10 -4.33 -2.33
N LEU A 12 1.51 -3.07 -2.41
CA LEU A 12 1.64 -2.32 -3.65
C LEU A 12 3.10 -1.94 -3.88
N ASP A 13 3.59 -2.15 -5.09
CA ASP A 13 4.90 -1.67 -5.54
C ASP A 13 4.72 -0.63 -6.64
N VAL A 14 5.17 0.60 -6.35
CA VAL A 14 5.14 1.72 -7.31
C VAL A 14 6.37 1.78 -8.21
N GLY A 15 7.34 0.89 -7.98
CA GLY A 15 8.63 0.92 -8.66
C GLY A 15 9.57 1.99 -8.12
N CYS A 16 10.71 2.13 -8.79
CA CYS A 16 11.72 3.14 -8.50
C CYS A 16 12.22 3.75 -9.81
N PRO A 17 11.51 4.78 -10.32
CA PRO A 17 11.83 5.42 -11.60
C PRO A 17 13.27 5.97 -11.66
N GLY A 18 13.80 6.45 -10.53
CA GLY A 18 15.19 6.91 -10.42
C GLY A 18 16.24 5.84 -10.75
N LEU A 19 15.90 4.56 -10.62
CA LEU A 19 16.74 3.41 -10.99
C LEU A 19 16.39 2.82 -12.37
N GLY A 20 15.52 3.49 -13.14
CA GLY A 20 15.04 3.00 -14.43
C GLY A 20 14.01 1.88 -14.33
N PHE A 21 13.45 1.64 -13.14
CA PHE A 21 12.39 0.65 -12.92
C PHE A 21 11.06 1.35 -12.67
N GLY A 22 10.21 1.43 -13.70
CA GLY A 22 8.89 2.08 -13.60
C GLY A 22 7.81 1.26 -12.90
N GLY A 23 8.19 0.24 -12.12
CA GLY A 23 7.27 -0.64 -11.42
C GLY A 23 6.86 -1.90 -12.21
N PRO A 24 6.20 -2.85 -11.55
CA PRO A 24 5.70 -4.07 -12.17
C PRO A 24 4.48 -3.78 -13.06
N SER A 25 4.24 -4.62 -14.07
CA SER A 25 3.03 -4.53 -14.90
C SER A 25 1.72 -4.70 -14.11
N TRP A 26 1.80 -5.35 -12.93
CA TRP A 26 0.71 -5.48 -11.98
C TRP A 26 1.21 -5.01 -10.61
N PRO A 27 0.70 -3.88 -10.08
CA PRO A 27 1.25 -3.25 -8.87
C PRO A 27 0.94 -4.01 -7.58
N VAL A 28 -0.08 -4.88 -7.56
CA VAL A 28 -0.49 -5.64 -6.36
C VAL A 28 0.34 -6.92 -6.21
N LEU A 29 1.37 -6.86 -5.37
CA LEU A 29 2.28 -7.99 -5.12
C LEU A 29 1.66 -9.07 -4.24
N ASP A 30 0.86 -8.66 -3.24
CA ASP A 30 0.11 -9.56 -2.36
C ASP A 30 -1.27 -8.97 -2.02
N GLY A 31 -2.22 -9.85 -1.67
CA GLY A 31 -3.56 -9.45 -1.26
C GLY A 31 -4.55 -9.33 -2.40
N ASN A 32 -4.27 -9.89 -3.58
CA ASN A 32 -5.16 -9.88 -4.74
C ASN A 32 -6.58 -10.38 -4.43
N HIS A 33 -6.71 -11.43 -3.62
CA HIS A 33 -8.03 -11.91 -3.18
C HIS A 33 -8.72 -10.96 -2.18
N ARG A 34 -7.96 -10.23 -1.35
CA ARG A 34 -8.49 -9.19 -0.46
C ARG A 34 -8.99 -8.00 -1.26
N LEU A 35 -8.21 -7.54 -2.24
CA LEU A 35 -8.61 -6.50 -3.18
C LEU A 35 -9.86 -6.90 -3.96
N ALA A 36 -9.90 -8.11 -4.52
CA ALA A 36 -11.09 -8.59 -5.23
C ALA A 36 -12.32 -8.62 -4.31
N ALA A 37 -12.17 -9.09 -3.07
CA ALA A 37 -13.27 -9.12 -2.10
C ALA A 37 -13.76 -7.71 -1.74
N ALA A 38 -12.87 -6.73 -1.59
CA ALA A 38 -13.22 -5.33 -1.34
C ALA A 38 -13.99 -4.73 -2.53
N ILE A 39 -13.55 -4.99 -3.76
CA ILE A 39 -14.26 -4.57 -4.98
C ILE A 39 -15.69 -5.15 -5.02
N TYR A 40 -15.84 -6.45 -4.73
CA TYR A 40 -17.16 -7.09 -4.71
C TYR A 40 -18.08 -6.60 -3.58
N ARG A 41 -17.51 -6.10 -2.47
CA ARG A 41 -18.26 -5.47 -1.38
C ARG A 41 -18.55 -3.99 -1.61
N GLU A 42 -17.99 -3.41 -2.66
CA GLU A 42 -18.07 -1.97 -2.96
C GLU A 42 -17.43 -1.12 -1.86
N ASP A 43 -16.37 -1.64 -1.23
CA ASP A 43 -15.57 -0.88 -0.26
C ASP A 43 -14.90 0.29 -0.98
N GLU A 44 -15.06 1.52 -0.47
CA GLU A 44 -14.47 2.73 -1.06
C GLU A 44 -12.94 2.76 -0.90
N PHE A 45 -12.44 2.13 0.17
CA PHE A 45 -11.02 2.14 0.54
C PHE A 45 -10.54 0.75 0.99
N ILE A 46 -9.25 0.50 0.81
CA ILE A 46 -8.57 -0.69 1.35
C ILE A 46 -7.18 -0.32 1.89
N SER A 47 -6.81 -0.89 3.03
CA SER A 47 -5.48 -0.68 3.61
C SER A 47 -4.40 -1.27 2.70
N ALA A 48 -3.33 -0.50 2.47
CA ALA A 48 -2.21 -0.91 1.64
C ALA A 48 -0.86 -0.60 2.31
N GLN A 49 0.10 -1.48 2.07
CA GLN A 49 1.51 -1.25 2.33
C GLN A 49 2.18 -0.96 0.98
N VAL A 50 2.74 0.24 0.85
CA VAL A 50 3.38 0.70 -0.39
C VAL A 50 4.89 0.50 -0.28
N SER A 51 5.50 -0.05 -1.32
CA SER A 51 6.94 -0.21 -1.49
C SER A 51 7.41 0.42 -2.80
N GLY A 52 8.71 0.67 -2.89
CA GLY A 52 9.34 1.35 -4.03
C GLY A 52 9.90 2.71 -3.63
N ASP A 53 9.82 3.66 -4.55
CA ASP A 53 10.24 5.05 -4.35
C ASP A 53 9.12 5.84 -3.65
N LEU A 54 9.41 6.34 -2.44
CA LEU A 54 8.44 7.04 -1.60
C LEU A 54 8.03 8.40 -2.17
N ASP A 55 8.95 9.11 -2.82
CA ASP A 55 8.62 10.38 -3.48
C ASP A 55 7.65 10.11 -4.64
N HIS A 56 7.89 9.03 -5.39
CA HIS A 56 7.00 8.60 -6.45
C HIS A 56 5.64 8.13 -5.92
N ALA A 57 5.62 7.41 -4.79
CA ALA A 57 4.37 7.01 -4.13
C ALA A 57 3.55 8.24 -3.68
N PHE A 58 4.22 9.27 -3.15
CA PHE A 58 3.58 10.52 -2.75
C PHE A 58 2.99 11.25 -3.96
N GLU A 59 3.70 11.30 -5.09
CA GLU A 59 3.16 11.89 -6.34
C GLU A 59 1.91 11.15 -6.84
N LEU A 60 1.88 9.83 -6.73
CA LEU A 60 0.77 8.99 -7.20
C LEU A 60 -0.46 9.07 -6.30
N PHE A 61 -0.26 8.98 -4.99
CA PHE A 61 -1.35 8.78 -4.04
C PHE A 61 -1.63 10.00 -3.16
N GLN A 62 -0.76 11.02 -3.18
CA GLN A 62 -0.84 12.21 -2.32
C GLN A 62 -0.93 11.89 -0.82
N VAL A 63 -0.39 10.73 -0.42
CA VAL A 63 -0.34 10.27 0.97
C VAL A 63 1.10 9.99 1.36
N ASP A 64 1.40 10.25 2.63
CA ASP A 64 2.72 10.00 3.18
C ASP A 64 2.82 8.52 3.58
N CYS A 65 3.62 7.77 2.83
CA CYS A 65 3.76 6.31 2.96
C CYS A 65 4.86 5.91 3.96
N GLU A 66 5.24 6.79 4.91
CA GLU A 66 6.36 6.55 5.82
C GLU A 66 6.27 5.20 6.53
N GLU A 67 7.42 4.51 6.66
CA GLU A 67 7.50 3.31 7.49
C GLU A 67 7.25 3.66 8.96
N PRO A 68 6.42 2.91 9.70
CA PRO A 68 6.29 3.04 11.14
C PRO A 68 7.54 2.47 11.83
N GLY A 69 8.71 3.13 11.71
CA GLY A 69 9.93 2.53 12.25
C GLY A 69 11.30 3.14 11.95
N PHE A 70 11.45 4.45 11.78
CA PHE A 70 12.69 5.13 12.22
C PHE A 70 12.34 6.34 13.08
N LYS A 71 11.75 6.08 14.24
CA LYS A 71 11.58 7.09 15.28
C LYS A 71 12.88 7.25 16.05
N THR A 72 13.59 8.36 15.84
CA THR A 72 14.26 9.02 16.97
C THR A 72 13.22 9.15 18.08
N LEU A 73 13.53 8.65 19.27
CA LEU A 73 12.64 8.47 20.41
C LEU A 73 11.81 9.73 20.76
N SER A 74 10.67 9.92 20.12
CA SER A 74 9.55 10.75 20.58
C SER A 74 8.37 10.60 19.60
N ASP A 75 7.21 10.28 20.15
CA ASP A 75 5.86 10.33 19.56
C ASP A 75 5.36 9.07 18.84
N ASP A 76 4.38 8.41 19.47
CA ASP A 76 3.63 7.23 19.04
C ASP A 76 2.60 7.52 17.94
N SER A 77 2.64 6.74 16.85
CA SER A 77 1.68 6.71 15.72
C SER A 77 2.25 5.78 14.65
N ILE A 78 1.55 4.68 14.37
CA ILE A 78 1.85 3.75 13.28
C ILE A 78 1.20 4.33 12.02
N SER A 79 1.98 4.52 10.95
CA SER A 79 1.53 4.94 9.64
C SER A 79 0.91 3.73 8.91
N GLU A 80 -0.42 3.67 8.88
CA GLU A 80 -1.19 2.81 7.97
C GLU A 80 -1.71 3.71 6.82
N CYS A 81 -1.23 3.47 5.60
CA CYS A 81 -1.76 4.16 4.43
C CYS A 81 -3.06 3.48 3.97
N THR A 82 -4.17 4.20 4.08
CA THR A 82 -5.47 3.79 3.53
C THR A 82 -5.66 4.51 2.21
N ILE A 83 -5.85 3.74 1.14
CA ILE A 83 -6.03 4.24 -0.24
C ILE A 83 -7.38 3.81 -0.81
#